data_AF-A0A538GBR2-F1
#
_entry.id   AF-A0A538GBR2-F1
#
_cell.length_a   1.000
_cell.length_b   1.000
_cell.length_c   1.000
_cell.angle_alpha   90.00
_cell.angle_beta   90.00
_cell.angle_gamma   90.00
#
_symmetry.space_group_name_H-M   'P 1'
#
loop_
_entity.id
_entity.type
_entity.pdbx_description
1 polymer ?
#
loop_
_entity_poly.entity_id
_entity_poly.type
_entity_poly.pdbx_seq_one_letter_code
_entity_poly.pdbx_strand_id
1 'polypeptide(L)' 'MARYVELRRHTDADGDVLTQEGVRAATEIGARLRGGYDLLVSTGAQRATQTLACFLAAL' A
#
# COMPACT_ATOMS: atom_id res chain seq x y z
N MET A 1 16.30 21.23 1.56
CA MET A 1 16.07 19.77 1.48
C MET A 1 14.78 19.52 0.72
N ALA A 2 14.79 18.63 -0.27
CA ALA A 2 13.56 18.22 -0.94
C ALA A 2 12.78 17.25 -0.03
N ARG A 3 11.47 17.43 0.08
CA ARG A 3 10.57 16.48 0.75
C ARG A 3 9.94 15.60 -0.32
N TYR A 4 9.79 14.32 -0.02
CA TYR A 4 9.17 13.34 -0.92
C TYR A 4 7.87 12.84 -0.31
N VAL A 5 6.83 12.76 -1.14
CA VAL A 5 5.55 12.16 -0.80
C VAL A 5 5.17 11.24 -1.95
N GLU A 6 4.78 10.01 -1.62
CA GLU A 6 4.27 9.04 -2.57
C GLU A 6 2.80 8.77 -2.32
N LEU A 7 1.98 8.86 -3.37
CA LEU A 7 0.55 8.62 -3.30
C LEU A 7 0.21 7.38 -4.13
N ARG A 8 -0.54 6.46 -3.52
CA ARG A 8 -0.97 5.22 -4.16
C ARG A 8 -2.46 5.01 -3.91
N ARG A 9 -3.13 4.38 -4.88
CA ARG A 9 -4.49 3.86 -4.71
C ARG A 9 -4.41 2.42 -4.17
N HIS A 10 -5.41 2.00 -3.41
CA HIS A 10 -5.57 0.59 -3.07
C HIS A 10 -5.63 -0.27 -4.35
N THR A 11 -5.13 -1.49 -4.26
CA THR A 11 -5.22 -2.49 -5.33
C THR A 11 -6.64 -3.08 -5.40
N ASP A 12 -6.82 -4.09 -6.25
CA ASP A 12 -8.12 -4.73 -6.47
C ASP A 12 -8.77 -5.23 -5.17
N ALA A 13 -10.07 -5.02 -5.04
CA ALA A 13 -10.81 -5.23 -3.81
C ALA A 13 -12.23 -5.72 -4.09
N ASP A 14 -12.71 -6.65 -3.27
CA ASP A 14 -14.11 -7.05 -3.21
C ASP A 14 -14.75 -6.36 -1.98
N GLY A 15 -15.58 -5.35 -2.25
CA GLY A 15 -16.06 -4.44 -1.21
C GLY A 15 -14.90 -3.68 -0.55
N ASP A 16 -14.73 -3.88 0.77
CA ASP A 16 -13.67 -3.22 1.56
C ASP A 16 -12.49 -4.14 1.91
N VAL A 17 -12.42 -5.32 1.30
CA VAL A 17 -11.31 -6.28 1.49
C VAL A 17 -10.57 -6.43 0.18
N LEU A 18 -9.23 -6.46 0.21
CA LEU A 18 -8.48 -6.77 -1.01
C LEU A 18 -8.79 -8.18 -1.51
N THR A 19 -8.88 -8.35 -2.83
CA THR A 19 -8.90 -9.68 -3.44
C THR A 19 -7.52 -10.32 -3.29
N GLN A 20 -7.41 -11.64 -3.49
CA GLN A 20 -6.10 -12.31 -3.49
C GLN A 20 -5.14 -11.72 -4.53
N GLU A 21 -5.67 -11.38 -5.70
CA GLU A 21 -4.93 -10.69 -6.76
C GLU A 21 -4.52 -9.28 -6.33
N GLY A 22 -5.41 -8.56 -5.64
CA GLY A 22 -5.11 -7.26 -5.03
C GLY A 22 -3.99 -7.32 -4.00
N VAL A 23 -3.99 -8.33 -3.13
CA VAL A 23 -2.91 -8.57 -2.15
C VAL A 23 -1.60 -8.84 -2.87
N ARG A 24 -1.58 -9.76 -3.85
CA ARG A 24 -0.36 -10.07 -4.61
C ARG A 24 0.19 -8.83 -5.31
N ALA A 25 -0.66 -8.10 -6.02
CA ALA A 25 -0.28 -6.87 -6.70
C ALA A 25 0.25 -5.80 -5.73
N ALA A 26 -0.35 -5.68 -4.54
CA ALA A 26 0.12 -4.73 -3.54
C ALA A 26 1.52 -5.11 -3.04
N THR A 27 1.74 -6.37 -2.69
CA THR A 27 3.05 -6.88 -2.27
C THR A 27 4.12 -6.66 -3.36
N GLU A 28 3.79 -6.91 -4.63
CA GLU A 28 4.71 -6.68 -5.76
C GLU A 28 5.07 -5.20 -5.95
N ILE A 29 4.12 -4.29 -5.72
CA ILE A 29 4.38 -2.84 -5.72
C ILE A 29 5.28 -2.48 -4.54
N GLY A 30 4.99 -3.01 -3.35
CA GLY A 30 5.77 -2.81 -2.12
C GLY A 30 7.25 -3.11 -2.30
N ALA A 31 7.57 -4.27 -2.88
CA ALA A 31 8.94 -4.71 -3.17
C ALA A 31 9.72 -3.80 -4.14
N ARG A 32 9.04 -2.84 -4.80
CA ARG A 32 9.65 -1.88 -5.73
C ARG A 32 9.65 -0.45 -5.19
N LEU A 33 9.08 -0.23 -4.00
CA LEU A 33 9.08 1.07 -3.35
C LEU A 33 10.49 1.42 -2.88
N ARG A 34 10.80 2.72 -2.81
CA ARG A 34 12.13 3.20 -2.40
C ARG A 34 12.41 2.95 -0.92
N GLY A 35 11.37 2.78 -0.11
CA GLY A 35 11.48 2.64 1.34
C GLY A 35 11.96 3.90 2.04
N GLY A 36 12.30 3.76 3.33
CA GLY A 36 12.76 4.86 4.17
C GLY A 36 11.68 5.91 4.47
N TYR A 37 10.41 5.50 4.49
CA TYR A 37 9.30 6.38 4.85
C TYR A 37 9.22 6.55 6.37
N ASP A 38 9.22 7.79 6.85
CA ASP A 38 9.07 8.10 8.28
C ASP A 38 7.61 8.00 8.77
N LEU A 39 6.65 8.16 7.85
CA LEU A 39 5.22 8.19 8.15
C LEU A 39 4.43 7.50 7.04
N LEU A 40 3.48 6.67 7.43
CA LEU A 40 2.50 6.08 6.54
C LEU A 40 1.09 6.54 6.94
N VAL A 41 0.26 6.89 5.94
CA VAL A 41 -1.10 7.40 6.15
C VAL A 41 -2.08 6.59 5.29
N SER A 42 -3.17 6.16 5.89
CA SER A 42 -4.29 5.50 5.22
C SER A 42 -5.60 6.18 5.60
N THR A 43 -6.66 5.92 4.84
CA THR A 43 -8.03 6.26 5.23
C THR A 43 -8.59 5.20 6.19
N GLY A 44 -9.81 5.42 6.71
CA GLY A 44 -10.53 4.42 7.50
C GLY A 44 -11.06 3.23 6.68
N ALA A 45 -10.89 3.21 5.35
CA ALA A 45 -11.26 2.09 4.52
C ALA A 45 -10.27 0.94 4.70
N GLN A 46 -10.75 -0.27 4.99
CA GLN A 46 -9.91 -1.42 5.26
C GLN A 46 -9.03 -1.77 4.05
N ARG A 47 -9.56 -1.71 2.81
CA ARG A 47 -8.78 -2.03 1.60
C ARG A 47 -7.55 -1.13 1.42
N ALA A 48 -7.66 0.14 1.79
CA ALA A 48 -6.54 1.08 1.72
C ALA A 48 -5.48 0.73 2.77
N THR A 49 -5.91 0.43 3.99
CA THR A 49 -5.02 0.02 5.09
C THR A 49 -4.36 -1.33 4.81
N GLN A 50 -5.08 -2.28 4.19
CA GLN A 50 -4.50 -3.54 3.74
C GLN A 50 -3.47 -3.35 2.64
N THR A 51 -3.72 -2.50 1.63
CA THR A 51 -2.73 -2.21 0.60
C THR A 51 -1.45 -1.63 1.22
N LEU A 52 -1.60 -0.70 2.15
CA LEU A 52 -0.47 -0.10 2.87
C LEU A 52 0.31 -1.14 3.68
N ALA A 53 -0.39 -2.07 4.35
CA ALA A 53 0.23 -3.17 5.08
C ALA A 53 0.99 -4.13 4.14
N CYS A 54 0.43 -4.45 2.98
CA CYS A 54 1.13 -5.25 1.96
C CYS A 54 2.39 -4.56 1.44
N PHE A 55 2.34 -3.23 1.23
CA PHE A 55 3.53 -2.47 0.86
C PHE A 55 4.62 -2.59 1.92
N LEU A 56 4.25 -2.39 3.19
CA LEU A 56 5.18 -2.45 4.31
C LEU A 56 5.77 -3.85 4.51
N ALA A 57 4.98 -4.90 4.30
CA ALA A 57 5.44 -6.27 4.44
C ALA A 57 6.47 -6.69 3.38
N ALA A 58 6.54 -5.98 2.25
CA ALA A 58 7.44 -6.27 1.14
C ALA A 58 8.61 -5.26 1.00
N LEU A 59 8.66 -4.25 1.87
CA LEU A 59 9.67 -3.19 1.88
C LEU A 59 11.01 -3.63 2.50
#